data_AF-A0A2D5MS90-F1
#
_entry.id   AF-A0A2D5MS90-F1
#
_cell.length_a   1.000
_cell.length_b   1.000
_cell.length_c   1.000
_cell.angle_alpha   90.00
_cell.angle_beta   90.00
_cell.angle_gamma   90.00
#
_symmetry.space_group_name_H-M   'P 1'
#
loop_
_entity.id
_entity.type
_entity.pdbx_description
1 polymer ?
#
loop_
_entity_poly.entity_id
_entity_poly.type
_entity_poly.pdbx_seq_one_letter_code
_entity_poly.pdbx_strand_id
1 'polypeptide(L)'
;AIINAQKANIDLTFDHACAIDLATKGTSKNVVEAVHTSVNPQVIDCPPAEGSKRSIDAVAKDGIVIKARGRVTVRTNLASFVGGATEDTIVARVGEGIVSSIGSEQSYKDVLENPDRISKNVLAKGLDSNTAFEILSIDIADVDVGENVGAKLQAEQAESNKLVAQAQAEVRRAAAVASEQEMVARVEEMKAKVVEAEAQVPLAMAEAFRDGNLGIMDYYRMKNLAADTDMRSKIAGGDESSKDDQ
;
A
#
# COMPACT_ATOMS: atom_id res chain seq x y z
N ALA A 1 -3.99 6.02 -57.33
CA ALA A 1 -2.96 5.61 -56.35
C ALA A 1 -1.62 5.27 -57.01
N ILE A 2 -1.57 4.27 -57.91
CA ILE A 2 -0.31 3.79 -58.53
C ILE A 2 0.49 4.89 -59.24
N ILE A 3 -0.17 5.78 -60.01
CA ILE A 3 0.50 6.91 -60.69
C ILE A 3 1.17 7.86 -59.68
N ASN A 4 0.53 8.11 -58.53
CA ASN A 4 1.09 8.97 -57.48
C ASN A 4 2.25 8.28 -56.76
N ALA A 5 2.15 6.96 -56.52
CA ALA A 5 3.23 6.17 -55.95
C ALA A 5 4.47 6.17 -56.87
N GLN A 6 4.29 5.97 -58.18
CA GLN A 6 5.39 6.06 -59.15
C GLN A 6 6.04 7.44 -59.19
N LYS A 7 5.25 8.52 -59.14
CA LYS A 7 5.78 9.90 -59.08
C LYS A 7 6.53 10.19 -57.78
N ALA A 8 6.18 9.52 -56.69
CA ALA A 8 6.86 9.61 -55.40
C ALA A 8 7.99 8.58 -55.23
N ASN A 9 8.32 7.82 -56.29
CA ASN A 9 9.34 6.78 -56.29
C ASN A 9 9.09 5.63 -55.28
N ILE A 10 7.82 5.31 -55.07
CA ILE A 10 7.34 4.23 -54.20
C ILE A 10 7.00 3.01 -55.07
N ASP A 11 7.58 1.85 -54.73
CA ASP A 11 7.30 0.59 -55.43
C ASP A 11 5.96 -0.01 -54.99
N LEU A 12 4.90 0.30 -55.76
CA LEU A 12 3.55 -0.21 -55.55
C LEU A 12 3.08 -0.93 -56.80
N THR A 13 3.09 -2.26 -56.76
CA THR A 13 2.56 -3.12 -57.82
C THR A 13 1.02 -3.11 -57.82
N PHE A 14 0.42 -3.45 -58.97
CA PHE A 14 -1.04 -3.53 -59.09
C PHE A 14 -1.65 -4.54 -58.11
N ASP A 15 -1.01 -5.71 -57.97
CA ASP A 15 -1.46 -6.77 -57.06
C ASP A 15 -1.43 -6.32 -55.60
N HIS A 16 -0.37 -5.62 -55.17
CA HIS A 16 -0.29 -5.04 -53.83
C HIS A 16 -1.34 -3.94 -53.63
N ALA A 17 -1.58 -3.09 -54.63
CA ALA A 17 -2.62 -2.08 -54.55
C ALA A 17 -4.01 -2.70 -54.37
N CYS A 18 -4.30 -3.81 -55.08
CA CYS A 18 -5.53 -4.58 -54.90
C CYS A 18 -5.64 -5.26 -53.53
N ALA A 19 -4.52 -5.78 -53.00
CA ALA A 19 -4.49 -6.37 -51.67
C ALA A 19 -4.76 -5.33 -50.57
N ILE A 20 -4.19 -4.13 -50.70
CA ILE A 20 -4.46 -2.99 -49.82
C ILE A 20 -5.94 -2.60 -49.92
N ASP A 21 -6.49 -2.49 -51.14
CA ASP A 21 -7.90 -2.13 -51.36
C ASP A 21 -8.85 -3.13 -50.69
N LEU A 22 -8.53 -4.43 -50.79
CA LEU A 22 -9.27 -5.50 -50.14
C LEU A 22 -9.17 -5.41 -48.61
N ALA A 23 -7.98 -5.15 -48.07
CA ALA A 23 -7.76 -5.00 -46.63
C ALA A 23 -8.48 -3.77 -46.05
N THR A 24 -8.65 -2.72 -46.85
CA THR A 24 -9.37 -1.50 -46.44
C THR A 24 -10.88 -1.55 -46.69
N LYS A 25 -11.38 -2.62 -47.31
CA LYS A 25 -12.80 -2.74 -47.67
C LYS A 25 -13.67 -2.84 -46.41
N GLY A 26 -14.40 -1.76 -46.10
CA GLY A 26 -15.27 -1.66 -44.91
C GLY A 26 -14.67 -0.84 -43.75
N THR A 27 -13.46 -0.29 -43.91
CA THR A 27 -12.94 0.77 -43.05
C THR A 27 -13.06 2.14 -43.76
N SER A 28 -12.81 3.22 -43.04
CA SER A 28 -12.75 4.58 -43.62
C SER A 28 -11.51 4.82 -44.49
N LYS A 29 -10.58 3.87 -44.53
CA LYS A 29 -9.26 4.01 -45.17
C LYS A 29 -9.32 3.60 -46.64
N ASN A 30 -8.48 4.20 -47.47
CA ASN A 30 -8.36 3.86 -48.90
C ASN A 30 -6.90 3.70 -49.33
N VAL A 31 -6.65 3.00 -50.43
CA VAL A 31 -5.30 2.87 -51.04
C VAL A 31 -4.66 4.24 -51.32
N VAL A 32 -5.48 5.23 -51.69
CA VAL A 32 -5.00 6.59 -51.96
C VAL A 32 -4.47 7.27 -50.70
N GLU A 33 -5.15 7.08 -49.57
CA GLU A 33 -4.73 7.62 -48.28
C GLU A 33 -3.46 6.94 -47.79
N ALA A 34 -3.37 5.61 -47.92
CA ALA A 34 -2.15 4.87 -47.59
C ALA A 34 -0.93 5.37 -48.37
N VAL A 35 -1.09 5.66 -49.67
CA VAL A 35 -0.02 6.27 -50.48
C VAL A 35 0.25 7.71 -50.06
N HIS A 36 -0.78 8.50 -49.75
CA HIS A 36 -0.61 9.89 -49.31
C HIS A 36 0.15 9.99 -47.99
N THR A 37 -0.20 9.17 -46.99
CA THR A 37 0.48 9.11 -45.70
C THR A 37 1.89 8.50 -45.81
N SER A 38 2.15 7.71 -46.86
CA SER A 38 3.50 7.26 -47.20
C SER A 38 4.39 8.41 -47.70
N VAL A 39 3.84 9.33 -48.49
CA VAL A 39 4.56 10.51 -49.01
C VAL A 39 4.67 11.62 -47.95
N ASN A 40 3.57 11.91 -47.27
CA ASN A 40 3.45 12.95 -46.26
C ASN A 40 3.20 12.29 -44.89
N PRO A 41 4.22 12.20 -44.01
CA PRO A 41 4.06 11.62 -42.69
C PRO A 41 2.94 12.30 -41.90
N GLN A 42 2.22 11.51 -41.11
CA GLN A 42 1.14 11.97 -40.24
C GLN A 42 1.62 11.98 -38.79
N VAL A 43 1.14 12.97 -38.02
CA VAL A 43 1.38 13.03 -36.57
C VAL A 43 0.20 12.43 -35.84
N ILE A 44 0.48 11.51 -34.92
CA ILE A 44 -0.48 10.87 -34.03
C ILE A 44 -0.15 11.26 -32.59
N ASP A 45 -1.12 11.79 -31.85
CA ASP A 45 -0.97 12.07 -30.44
C ASP A 45 -1.10 10.79 -29.60
N CYS A 46 -0.22 10.63 -28.61
CA CYS A 46 -0.19 9.52 -27.67
C CYS A 46 -0.21 10.09 -26.23
N PRO A 47 -1.34 10.02 -25.51
CA PRO A 47 -2.59 9.33 -25.83
C PRO A 47 -3.45 10.09 -26.87
N PRO A 48 -4.45 9.43 -27.50
CA PRO A 48 -5.29 10.07 -28.50
C PRO A 48 -6.11 11.22 -27.91
N ALA A 49 -6.26 12.32 -28.65
CA ALA A 49 -6.95 13.53 -28.20
C ALA A 49 -8.42 13.31 -27.81
N GLU A 50 -9.08 12.31 -28.39
CA GLU A 50 -10.49 11.95 -28.12
C GLU A 50 -10.66 10.97 -26.95
N GLY A 51 -9.56 10.52 -26.35
CA GLY A 51 -9.57 9.53 -25.27
C GLY A 51 -9.95 10.08 -23.89
N SER A 52 -10.36 9.17 -22.98
CA SER A 52 -10.66 9.50 -21.57
C SER A 52 -9.42 9.96 -20.78
N LYS A 53 -8.22 9.55 -21.19
CA LYS A 53 -6.95 9.96 -20.59
C LYS A 53 -6.25 10.98 -21.47
N ARG A 54 -5.94 12.14 -20.90
CA ARG A 54 -5.24 13.24 -21.58
C ARG A 54 -3.72 13.12 -21.51
N SER A 55 -3.18 12.24 -20.67
CA SER A 55 -1.73 12.05 -20.48
C SER A 55 -1.40 10.58 -20.24
N ILE A 56 -0.16 10.22 -20.54
CA ILE A 56 0.46 8.98 -20.10
C ILE A 56 1.02 9.22 -18.71
N ASP A 57 0.45 8.55 -17.72
CA ASP A 57 0.87 8.68 -16.33
C ASP A 57 1.86 7.55 -16.00
N ALA A 58 3.04 7.90 -15.51
CA ALA A 58 4.09 6.97 -15.12
C ALA A 58 4.72 7.41 -13.80
N VAL A 59 5.29 6.48 -13.02
CA VAL A 59 5.89 6.78 -11.71
C VAL A 59 7.39 6.55 -11.80
N ALA A 60 8.18 7.57 -11.49
CA ALA A 60 9.64 7.44 -11.38
C ALA A 60 10.02 6.70 -10.08
N LYS A 61 11.27 6.23 -9.95
CA LYS A 61 11.68 5.45 -8.76
C LYS A 61 11.67 6.23 -7.46
N ASP A 62 11.65 7.56 -7.51
CA ASP A 62 11.46 8.43 -6.35
C ASP A 62 9.99 8.54 -5.88
N GLY A 63 9.06 7.85 -6.56
CA GLY A 63 7.65 7.77 -6.18
C GLY A 63 6.81 8.95 -6.65
N ILE A 64 7.34 9.78 -7.56
CA ILE A 64 6.62 10.92 -8.13
C ILE A 64 6.01 10.52 -9.47
N VAL A 65 4.73 10.85 -9.65
CA VAL A 65 4.02 10.65 -10.92
C VAL A 65 4.46 11.72 -11.91
N ILE A 66 4.74 11.32 -13.13
CA ILE A 66 4.99 12.18 -14.27
C ILE A 66 3.92 11.90 -15.31
N LYS A 67 3.34 12.98 -15.83
CA LYS A 67 2.31 12.94 -16.87
C LYS A 67 2.94 13.44 -18.15
N ALA A 68 3.14 12.55 -19.11
CA ALA A 68 3.75 12.89 -20.39
C ALA A 68 2.71 12.83 -21.52
N ARG A 69 2.90 13.66 -22.54
CA ARG A 69 2.20 13.56 -23.83
C ARG A 69 3.23 13.37 -24.93
N GLY A 70 3.07 12.32 -25.72
CA GLY A 70 3.90 12.04 -26.88
C GLY A 70 3.21 12.43 -28.18
N ARG A 71 3.98 12.83 -29.17
CA ARG A 71 3.62 12.95 -30.57
C ARG A 71 4.46 12.00 -31.37
N VAL A 72 3.80 11.12 -32.12
CA VAL A 72 4.47 10.12 -32.95
C VAL A 72 4.29 10.52 -34.40
N THR A 73 5.39 10.78 -35.09
CA THR A 73 5.36 11.00 -36.54
C THR A 73 5.51 9.66 -37.22
N VAL A 74 4.45 9.22 -37.91
CA VAL A 74 4.41 7.93 -38.59
C VAL A 74 4.27 8.11 -40.10
N ARG A 75 4.82 7.15 -40.83
CA ARG A 75 4.62 6.98 -42.27
C ARG A 75 3.99 5.62 -42.52
N THR A 76 3.13 5.51 -43.53
CA THR A 76 2.57 4.22 -43.89
C THR A 76 3.62 3.33 -44.57
N ASN A 77 3.82 2.12 -44.05
CA ASN A 77 4.63 1.09 -44.68
C ASN A 77 3.74 0.23 -45.57
N LEU A 78 3.80 0.46 -46.87
CA LEU A 78 2.95 -0.21 -47.86
C LEU A 78 3.26 -1.71 -47.98
N ALA A 79 4.47 -2.16 -47.62
CA ALA A 79 4.84 -3.57 -47.67
C ALA A 79 4.17 -4.40 -46.56
N SER A 80 4.02 -3.83 -45.36
CA SER A 80 3.41 -4.47 -44.20
C SER A 80 1.97 -3.98 -43.90
N PHE A 81 1.38 -3.20 -44.81
CA PHE A 81 0.05 -2.63 -44.61
C PHE A 81 -1.05 -3.70 -44.53
N VAL A 82 -0.94 -4.75 -45.34
CA VAL A 82 -1.91 -5.86 -45.36
C VAL A 82 -1.59 -6.81 -44.20
N GLY A 83 -2.48 -6.85 -43.20
CA GLY A 83 -2.32 -7.69 -42.00
C GLY A 83 -1.44 -7.08 -40.90
N GLY A 84 -0.91 -5.86 -41.11
CA GLY A 84 -0.18 -5.12 -40.09
C GLY A 84 -1.09 -4.54 -39.01
N ALA A 85 -0.54 -4.34 -37.82
CA ALA A 85 -1.27 -3.71 -36.72
C ALA A 85 -1.62 -2.24 -37.03
N THR A 86 -2.78 -1.80 -36.54
CA THR A 86 -3.34 -0.45 -36.75
C THR A 86 -2.70 0.59 -35.82
N GLU A 87 -3.08 1.86 -36.01
CA GLU A 87 -2.60 3.01 -35.23
C GLU A 87 -2.79 2.84 -33.72
N ASP A 88 -3.92 2.25 -33.29
CA ASP A 88 -4.19 1.97 -31.88
C ASP A 88 -3.11 1.12 -31.22
N THR A 89 -2.54 0.18 -31.97
CA THR A 89 -1.46 -0.68 -31.46
C THR A 89 -0.16 0.09 -31.31
N ILE A 90 0.12 1.03 -32.21
CA ILE A 90 1.29 1.90 -32.13
C ILE A 90 1.17 2.82 -30.92
N VAL A 91 0.00 3.46 -30.74
CA VAL A 91 -0.27 4.31 -29.58
C VAL A 91 -0.11 3.52 -28.28
N ALA A 92 -0.63 2.29 -28.20
CA ALA A 92 -0.47 1.45 -27.02
C ALA A 92 1.00 1.08 -26.75
N ARG A 93 1.75 0.66 -27.78
CA ARG A 93 3.16 0.26 -27.65
C ARG A 93 4.07 1.45 -27.32
N VAL A 94 3.86 2.60 -27.95
CA VAL A 94 4.60 3.83 -27.64
C VAL A 94 4.25 4.31 -26.23
N GLY A 95 2.98 4.25 -25.85
CA GLY A 95 2.54 4.54 -24.49
C GLY A 95 3.23 3.66 -23.45
N GLU A 96 3.25 2.33 -23.66
CA GLU A 96 3.99 1.40 -22.80
C GLU A 96 5.49 1.72 -22.77
N GLY A 97 6.07 2.02 -23.93
CA GLY A 97 7.46 2.41 -24.06
C GLY A 97 7.80 3.62 -23.21
N ILE A 98 6.97 4.67 -23.27
CA ILE A 98 7.12 5.91 -22.49
C ILE A 98 7.00 5.61 -21.00
N VAL A 99 5.99 4.85 -20.56
CA VAL A 99 5.82 4.46 -19.15
C VAL A 99 7.04 3.68 -18.65
N SER A 100 7.52 2.72 -19.44
CA SER A 100 8.68 1.91 -19.11
C SER A 100 9.97 2.73 -19.07
N SER A 101 10.13 3.73 -19.94
CA SER A 101 11.27 4.63 -19.86
C SER A 101 11.19 5.37 -18.54
N ILE A 102 10.12 6.14 -18.30
CA ILE A 102 9.92 6.98 -17.09
C ILE A 102 10.13 6.20 -15.78
N GLY A 103 9.63 4.96 -15.71
CA GLY A 103 9.81 4.11 -14.52
C GLY A 103 11.24 3.61 -14.30
N SER A 104 12.10 3.73 -15.30
CA SER A 104 13.50 3.32 -15.22
C SER A 104 14.42 4.42 -14.69
N GLU A 105 14.03 5.70 -14.79
CA GLU A 105 14.79 6.82 -14.23
C GLU A 105 14.73 6.89 -12.70
N GLN A 106 15.80 7.43 -12.11
CA GLN A 106 15.97 7.48 -10.66
C GLN A 106 15.17 8.61 -10.02
N SER A 107 15.10 9.76 -10.70
CA SER A 107 14.31 10.89 -10.23
C SER A 107 13.50 11.54 -11.34
N TYR A 108 12.37 12.13 -10.98
CA TYR A 108 11.56 12.97 -11.87
C TYR A 108 12.34 14.14 -12.46
N LYS A 109 13.39 14.62 -11.76
CA LYS A 109 14.25 15.70 -12.25
C LYS A 109 15.01 15.30 -13.51
N ASP A 110 15.48 14.05 -13.57
CA ASP A 110 16.24 13.55 -14.72
C ASP A 110 15.38 13.54 -15.98
N VAL A 111 14.09 13.25 -15.81
CA VAL A 111 13.08 13.27 -16.88
C VAL A 111 12.77 14.69 -17.34
N LEU A 112 12.64 15.65 -16.41
CA LEU A 112 12.41 17.05 -16.75
C LEU A 112 13.62 17.73 -17.39
N GLU A 113 14.83 17.34 -17.00
CA GLU A 113 16.07 17.93 -17.53
C GLU A 113 16.27 17.54 -19.00
N ASN A 114 15.93 16.31 -19.38
CA ASN A 114 16.14 15.79 -20.73
C ASN A 114 15.00 14.85 -21.20
N PRO A 115 13.82 15.38 -21.57
CA PRO A 115 12.69 14.56 -22.04
C PRO A 115 13.01 13.78 -23.32
N ASP A 116 13.95 14.27 -24.15
CA ASP A 116 14.41 13.61 -25.37
C ASP A 116 15.09 12.24 -25.12
N ARG A 117 15.50 11.94 -23.88
CA ARG A 117 16.04 10.61 -23.57
C ARG A 117 14.95 9.55 -23.63
N ILE A 118 13.72 9.89 -23.25
CA ILE A 118 12.57 8.99 -23.33
C ILE A 118 12.35 8.59 -24.78
N SER A 119 12.25 9.55 -25.70
CA SER A 119 12.00 9.25 -27.11
C SER A 119 13.08 8.36 -27.74
N LYS A 120 14.36 8.61 -27.45
CA LYS A 120 15.46 7.77 -27.93
C LYS A 120 15.40 6.35 -27.39
N ASN A 121 15.14 6.18 -26.09
CA ASN A 121 15.02 4.87 -25.46
C ASN A 121 13.83 4.07 -26.01
N VAL A 122 12.71 4.76 -26.27
CA VAL A 122 11.49 4.16 -26.82
C VAL A 122 11.69 3.76 -28.28
N LEU A 123 12.32 4.61 -29.09
CA LEU A 123 12.61 4.33 -30.50
C LEU A 123 13.61 3.15 -30.65
N ALA A 124 14.58 3.03 -29.74
CA ALA A 124 15.54 1.91 -29.71
C ALA A 124 14.89 0.52 -29.49
N LYS A 125 13.66 0.45 -28.99
CA LYS A 125 12.95 -0.82 -28.75
C LYS A 125 12.31 -1.44 -30.01
N GLY A 126 12.27 -0.74 -31.16
CA GLY A 126 11.74 -1.30 -32.41
C GLY A 126 10.23 -1.59 -32.36
N LEU A 127 9.44 -0.61 -31.93
CA LEU A 127 8.00 -0.74 -31.69
C LEU A 127 7.14 -0.86 -32.96
N ASP A 128 7.74 -0.55 -34.11
CA ASP A 128 7.18 -0.57 -35.47
C ASP A 128 7.15 -1.97 -36.11
N SER A 129 7.76 -2.97 -35.47
CA SER A 129 7.73 -4.36 -35.93
C SER A 129 6.30 -4.91 -36.09
N ASN A 130 6.01 -5.48 -37.27
CA ASN A 130 4.70 -6.02 -37.65
C ASN A 130 3.53 -5.01 -37.59
N THR A 131 3.82 -3.72 -37.78
CA THR A 131 2.78 -2.69 -37.87
C THR A 131 2.62 -2.19 -39.31
N ALA A 132 1.46 -1.61 -39.62
CA ALA A 132 1.17 -1.01 -40.92
C ALA A 132 1.89 0.34 -41.14
N PHE A 133 2.65 0.81 -40.14
CA PHE A 133 3.34 2.09 -40.16
C PHE A 133 4.79 1.94 -39.74
N GLU A 134 5.60 2.89 -40.17
CA GLU A 134 6.98 3.08 -39.77
C GLU A 134 7.04 4.33 -38.90
N ILE A 135 7.72 4.24 -37.75
CA ILE A 135 7.87 5.36 -36.82
C ILE A 135 9.10 6.16 -37.24
N LEU A 136 8.90 7.42 -37.64
CA LEU A 136 10.01 8.33 -37.99
C LEU A 136 10.59 9.01 -36.75
N SER A 137 9.71 9.58 -35.92
CA SER A 137 10.10 10.26 -34.69
C SER A 137 9.04 10.05 -33.61
N ILE A 138 9.51 10.10 -32.36
CA ILE A 138 8.67 10.21 -31.19
C ILE A 138 9.15 11.47 -30.49
N ASP A 139 8.26 12.43 -30.29
CA ASP A 139 8.56 13.71 -29.65
C ASP A 139 7.71 13.83 -28.39
N ILE A 140 8.29 14.28 -27.29
CA ILE A 140 7.53 14.53 -26.07
C ILE A 140 7.00 15.97 -26.13
N ALA A 141 5.69 16.12 -26.27
CA ALA A 141 5.03 17.41 -26.44
C ALA A 141 4.84 18.16 -25.12
N ASP A 142 4.63 17.43 -24.03
CA ASP A 142 4.36 18.00 -22.70
C ASP A 142 4.77 17.04 -21.59
N VAL A 143 5.28 17.57 -20.48
CA VAL A 143 5.69 16.81 -19.29
C VAL A 143 5.30 17.58 -18.04
N ASP A 144 4.33 17.06 -17.31
CA ASP A 144 3.85 17.61 -16.04
C ASP A 144 4.24 16.71 -14.87
N VAL A 145 4.50 17.34 -13.72
CA VAL A 145 4.70 16.63 -12.45
C VAL A 145 3.34 16.46 -11.77
N GLY A 146 3.02 15.21 -11.42
CA GLY A 146 1.80 14.82 -10.73
C GLY A 146 1.97 14.67 -9.22
N GLU A 147 1.19 13.76 -8.65
CA GLU A 147 1.20 13.51 -7.22
C GLU A 147 2.44 12.71 -6.78
N ASN A 148 2.90 12.96 -5.55
CA ASN A 148 3.92 12.15 -4.91
C ASN A 148 3.24 10.93 -4.23
N VAL A 149 3.12 9.85 -4.98
CA VAL A 149 2.52 8.58 -4.52
C VAL A 149 3.36 7.97 -3.41
N GLY A 150 4.69 8.13 -3.46
CA GLY A 150 5.59 7.66 -2.40
C GLY A 150 5.25 8.29 -1.03
N ALA A 151 5.11 9.61 -0.98
CA ALA A 151 4.76 10.33 0.25
C ALA A 151 3.34 9.96 0.74
N LYS A 152 2.39 9.82 -0.19
CA LYS A 152 1.01 9.42 0.14
C LYS A 152 0.95 8.03 0.76
N LEU A 153 1.58 7.04 0.13
CA LEU A 153 1.67 5.67 0.66
C LEU A 153 2.38 5.62 2.01
N GLN A 154 3.43 6.42 2.21
CA GLN A 154 4.10 6.51 3.51
C GLN A 154 3.19 7.10 4.60
N ALA A 155 2.41 8.13 4.27
CA ALA A 155 1.45 8.71 5.21
C ALA A 155 0.34 7.71 5.58
N GLU A 156 -0.22 7.01 4.59
CA GLU A 156 -1.23 5.97 4.79
C GLU A 156 -0.68 4.80 5.64
N GLN A 157 0.56 4.38 5.39
CA GLN A 157 1.22 3.35 6.18
C GLN A 157 1.47 3.82 7.63
N ALA A 158 1.86 5.08 7.83
CA ALA A 158 2.06 5.64 9.16
C ALA A 158 0.74 5.72 9.96
N GLU A 159 -0.37 6.06 9.30
CA GLU A 159 -1.70 6.07 9.91
C GLU A 159 -2.14 4.66 10.31
N SER A 160 -1.95 3.68 9.42
CA SER A 160 -2.22 2.28 9.71
C SER A 160 -1.39 1.78 10.91
N ASN A 161 -0.09 2.08 10.93
CA ASN A 161 0.80 1.71 12.04
C ASN A 161 0.36 2.36 13.36
N LYS A 162 -0.11 3.61 13.31
CA LYS A 162 -0.65 4.32 14.49
C LYS A 162 -1.89 3.62 15.03
N LEU A 163 -2.81 3.21 14.17
CA LEU A 163 -4.03 2.48 14.56
C LEU A 163 -3.69 1.13 15.21
N VAL A 164 -2.75 0.38 14.62
CA VAL A 164 -2.27 -0.90 15.20
C VAL A 164 -1.62 -0.67 16.56
N ALA A 165 -0.77 0.35 16.69
CA ALA A 165 -0.13 0.68 17.97
C ALA A 165 -1.16 1.09 19.04
N GLN A 166 -2.19 1.85 18.67
CA GLN A 166 -3.29 2.22 19.57
C GLN A 166 -4.08 0.99 20.02
N ALA A 167 -4.45 0.11 19.11
CA ALA A 167 -5.15 -1.14 19.43
C ALA A 167 -4.32 -2.04 20.35
N GLN A 168 -3.01 -2.17 20.10
CA GLN A 168 -2.12 -2.93 20.98
C GLN A 168 -1.99 -2.31 22.37
N ALA A 169 -1.95 -0.99 22.47
CA ALA A 169 -1.92 -0.29 23.75
C ALA A 169 -3.23 -0.52 24.54
N GLU A 170 -4.38 -0.54 23.85
CA GLU A 170 -5.67 -0.82 24.46
C GLU A 170 -5.77 -2.28 24.94
N VAL A 171 -5.34 -3.25 24.13
CA VAL A 171 -5.26 -4.66 24.53
C VAL A 171 -4.35 -4.83 25.75
N ARG A 172 -3.19 -4.16 25.78
CA ARG A 172 -2.26 -4.23 26.92
C ARG A 172 -2.87 -3.60 28.17
N ARG A 173 -3.60 -2.48 28.02
CA ARG A 173 -4.33 -1.87 29.14
C ARG A 173 -5.43 -2.80 29.67
N ALA A 174 -6.22 -3.40 28.79
CA ALA A 174 -7.26 -4.36 29.17
C ALA A 174 -6.66 -5.59 29.89
N ALA A 175 -5.54 -6.12 29.40
CA ALA A 175 -4.83 -7.23 30.02
C ALA A 175 -4.29 -6.87 31.42
N ALA A 176 -3.77 -5.65 31.60
CA ALA A 176 -3.31 -5.18 32.90
C ALA A 176 -4.47 -5.11 33.91
N VAL A 177 -5.61 -4.53 33.51
CA VAL A 177 -6.80 -4.49 34.37
C VAL A 177 -7.31 -5.89 34.70
N ALA A 178 -7.33 -6.80 33.72
CA ALA A 178 -7.71 -8.20 33.97
C ALA A 178 -6.76 -8.86 34.99
N SER A 179 -5.44 -8.65 34.87
CA SER A 179 -4.47 -9.20 35.82
C SER A 179 -4.61 -8.62 37.23
N GLU A 180 -4.95 -7.33 37.35
CA GLU A 180 -5.25 -6.71 38.65
C GLU A 180 -6.49 -7.37 39.28
N GLN A 181 -7.56 -7.59 38.51
CA GLN A 181 -8.76 -8.26 39.00
C GLN A 181 -8.49 -9.72 39.40
N GLU A 182 -7.70 -10.47 38.63
CA GLU A 182 -7.27 -11.82 38.99
C GLU A 182 -6.47 -11.84 40.31
N MET A 183 -5.60 -10.85 40.52
CA MET A 183 -4.81 -10.73 41.75
C MET A 183 -5.70 -10.37 42.94
N VAL A 184 -6.67 -9.47 42.78
CA VAL A 184 -7.66 -9.16 43.83
C VAL A 184 -8.46 -10.40 44.21
N ALA A 185 -8.98 -11.13 43.22
CA ALA A 185 -9.71 -12.38 43.46
C ALA A 185 -8.84 -13.43 44.18
N ARG A 186 -7.55 -13.55 43.81
CA ARG A 186 -6.60 -14.44 44.49
C ARG A 186 -6.34 -14.02 45.93
N VAL A 187 -6.25 -12.72 46.22
CA VAL A 187 -6.11 -12.21 47.60
C VAL A 187 -7.34 -12.58 48.43
N GLU A 188 -8.55 -12.43 47.87
CA GLU A 188 -9.78 -12.84 48.54
C GLU A 188 -9.85 -14.35 48.78
N GLU A 189 -9.48 -15.17 47.79
CA GLU A 189 -9.41 -16.62 47.94
C GLU A 189 -8.44 -17.03 49.07
N MET A 190 -7.26 -16.40 49.13
CA MET A 190 -6.27 -16.67 50.16
C MET A 190 -6.76 -16.21 51.54
N LYS A 191 -7.44 -15.06 51.63
CA LYS A 191 -8.09 -14.61 52.87
C LYS A 191 -9.15 -15.61 53.34
N ALA A 192 -9.96 -16.14 52.43
CA ALA A 192 -10.95 -17.16 52.77
C ALA A 192 -10.30 -18.42 53.34
N LYS A 193 -9.17 -18.87 52.77
CA LYS A 193 -8.38 -20.00 53.30
C LYS A 193 -7.81 -19.73 54.69
N VAL A 194 -7.35 -18.50 54.96
CA VAL A 194 -6.89 -18.11 56.30
C VAL A 194 -8.04 -18.18 57.29
N VAL A 195 -9.22 -17.64 56.95
CA VAL A 195 -10.41 -17.69 57.80
C VAL A 195 -10.86 -19.14 58.04
N GLU A 196 -10.81 -20.01 57.04
CA GLU A 196 -11.12 -21.43 57.17
C GLU A 196 -10.14 -22.13 58.15
N ALA A 197 -8.85 -21.84 58.06
CA ALA A 197 -7.85 -22.37 58.98
C ALA A 197 -8.03 -21.82 60.41
N GLU A 198 -8.32 -20.53 60.57
CA GLU A 198 -8.62 -19.92 61.87
C GLU A 198 -9.88 -20.53 62.50
N ALA A 199 -10.90 -20.85 61.71
CA ALA A 199 -12.13 -21.49 62.20
C ALA A 199 -11.90 -22.91 62.76
N GLN A 200 -10.81 -23.60 62.36
CA GLN A 200 -10.44 -24.89 62.93
C GLN A 200 -9.95 -24.76 64.39
N VAL A 201 -9.40 -23.60 64.79
CA VAL A 201 -8.86 -23.40 66.14
C VAL A 201 -9.97 -23.42 67.21
N PRO A 202 -11.08 -22.66 67.09
CA PRO A 202 -12.22 -22.78 68.02
C PRO A 202 -12.83 -24.18 68.04
N LEU A 203 -12.90 -24.86 66.89
CA LEU A 203 -13.46 -26.21 66.81
C LEU A 203 -12.60 -27.22 67.58
N ALA A 204 -11.28 -27.17 67.38
CA ALA A 204 -10.31 -27.99 68.12
C ALA A 204 -10.29 -27.65 69.62
N MET A 205 -10.44 -26.37 69.99
CA MET A 205 -10.60 -25.97 71.39
C MET A 205 -11.89 -26.55 72.00
N ALA A 206 -13.01 -26.51 71.25
CA ALA A 206 -14.28 -27.07 71.69
C ALA A 206 -14.25 -28.60 71.84
N GLU A 207 -13.42 -29.28 71.04
CA GLU A 207 -13.13 -30.72 71.18
C GLU A 207 -12.26 -30.99 72.41
N ALA A 208 -11.19 -30.21 72.63
CA ALA A 208 -10.36 -30.31 73.83
C ALA A 208 -11.12 -30.05 75.15
N PHE A 209 -12.14 -29.18 75.15
CA PHE A 209 -13.05 -29.00 76.29
C PHE A 209 -13.96 -30.21 76.51
N ARG A 210 -14.41 -30.88 75.45
CA ARG A 210 -15.27 -32.08 75.54
C ARG A 210 -14.50 -33.30 76.02
N ASP A 211 -13.27 -33.47 75.56
CA ASP A 211 -12.40 -34.59 75.93
C ASP A 211 -11.73 -34.40 77.31
N GLY A 212 -11.94 -33.24 77.96
CA GLY A 212 -11.42 -32.94 79.30
C GLY A 212 -9.94 -32.55 79.34
N ASN A 213 -9.32 -32.32 78.18
CA ASN A 213 -7.91 -31.94 78.07
C ASN A 213 -7.64 -30.46 78.37
N LEU A 214 -8.69 -29.62 78.39
CA LEU A 214 -8.60 -28.19 78.71
C LEU A 214 -9.66 -27.79 79.75
N GLY A 215 -9.24 -27.18 80.86
CA GLY A 215 -10.13 -26.76 81.94
C GLY A 215 -10.70 -25.35 81.77
N ILE A 216 -11.83 -25.06 82.42
CA ILE A 216 -12.46 -23.72 82.43
C ILE A 216 -11.50 -22.65 82.98
N MET A 217 -10.70 -22.99 84.01
CA MET A 217 -9.72 -22.05 84.58
C MET A 217 -8.58 -21.72 83.60
N ASP A 218 -8.21 -22.64 82.72
CA ASP A 218 -7.17 -22.40 81.70
C ASP A 218 -7.69 -21.52 80.56
N TYR A 219 -8.96 -21.67 80.18
CA TYR A 219 -9.64 -20.78 79.23
C TYR A 219 -9.68 -19.33 79.72
N TYR A 220 -10.05 -19.11 81.00
CA TYR A 220 -10.07 -17.78 81.60
C TYR A 220 -8.67 -17.16 81.67
N ARG A 221 -7.62 -17.94 81.96
CA ARG A 221 -6.24 -17.45 81.88
C ARG A 221 -5.85 -17.05 80.46
N MET A 222 -6.21 -17.85 79.46
CA MET A 222 -5.91 -17.55 78.06
C MET A 222 -6.62 -16.26 77.61
N LYS A 223 -7.90 -16.08 77.96
CA LYS A 223 -8.64 -14.82 77.71
C LYS A 223 -8.01 -13.61 78.38
N ASN A 224 -7.56 -13.76 79.63
CA ASN A 224 -6.93 -12.66 80.36
C ASN A 224 -5.57 -12.28 79.73
N LEU A 225 -4.79 -13.27 79.29
CA LEU A 225 -3.52 -13.02 78.60
C LEU A 225 -3.73 -12.36 77.24
N ALA A 226 -4.73 -12.79 76.47
CA ALA A 226 -5.12 -12.16 75.22
C ALA A 226 -5.57 -10.70 75.44
N ALA A 227 -6.39 -10.45 76.47
CA ALA A 227 -6.82 -9.09 76.83
C ALA A 227 -5.64 -8.19 77.26
N ASP A 228 -4.67 -8.70 78.01
CA ASP A 228 -3.46 -7.94 78.37
C ASP A 228 -2.59 -7.67 77.14
N THR A 229 -2.51 -8.63 76.21
CA THR A 229 -1.78 -8.48 74.94
C THR A 229 -2.44 -7.44 74.03
N ASP A 230 -3.77 -7.44 73.93
CA ASP A 230 -4.55 -6.45 73.18
C ASP A 230 -4.46 -5.05 73.79
N MET A 231 -4.46 -4.94 75.13
CA MET A 231 -4.22 -3.66 75.79
C MET A 231 -2.80 -3.16 75.49
N ARG A 232 -1.79 -4.03 75.57
CA ARG A 232 -0.40 -3.67 75.25
C ARG A 232 -0.19 -3.31 73.79
N SER A 233 -0.80 -4.02 72.85
CA SER A 233 -0.67 -3.73 71.41
C SER A 233 -1.30 -2.38 71.06
N LYS A 234 -2.44 -2.04 71.66
CA LYS A 234 -3.08 -0.71 71.51
C LYS A 234 -2.28 0.42 72.17
N ILE A 235 -1.60 0.16 73.28
CA ILE A 235 -0.73 1.13 73.94
C ILE A 235 0.57 1.33 73.13
N ALA A 236 1.15 0.26 72.57
CA ALA A 236 2.37 0.32 71.77
C ALA A 236 2.13 0.86 70.35
N GLY A 237 0.98 0.59 69.73
CA GLY A 237 0.60 1.09 68.40
C GLY A 237 0.17 2.56 68.37
N GLY A 238 0.11 3.23 69.52
CA GLY A 238 -0.21 4.66 69.62
C GLY A 238 0.89 5.60 69.10
N ASP A 239 2.10 5.10 68.87
CA ASP A 239 3.25 5.91 68.41
C ASP A 239 3.55 5.83 66.90
N GLU A 240 2.91 4.93 66.12
CA GLU A 240 3.20 4.77 64.68
C GLU A 240 2.23 5.52 63.74
N SER A 241 1.20 6.20 64.24
CA SER A 241 0.18 6.86 63.39
C SER A 241 0.53 8.27 62.88
N SER A 242 1.82 8.65 62.86
CA SER A 242 2.23 10.02 62.45
C SER A 242 3.21 10.11 61.27
N LYS A 243 3.41 9.03 60.51
CA LYS A 243 4.14 9.09 59.23
C LYS A 243 3.47 8.21 58.19
N ASP A 244 2.63 8.82 57.36
CA ASP A 244 2.57 8.54 55.91
C ASP A 244 1.47 9.43 55.30
N ASP A 245 1.83 10.71 55.11
CA ASP A 245 1.23 11.59 54.11
C ASP A 245 2.40 12.26 53.38
N GLN A 246 2.85 11.62 52.29
CA GLN A 246 3.65 12.23 51.20
C GLN A 246 3.56 11.39 49.93
#